data_AF-A0A7I4YPL8-F1
#
_entry.id   AF-A0A7I4YPL8-F1
#
_cell.length_a   1.000
_cell.length_b   1.000
_cell.length_c   1.000
_cell.angle_alpha   90.00
_cell.angle_beta   90.00
_cell.angle_gamma   90.00
#
_symmetry.space_group_name_H-M   'P 1'
#
loop_
_entity.id
_entity.type
_entity.pdbx_description
1 polymer ?
#
loop_
_entity_poly.entity_id
_entity_poly.type
_entity_poly.pdbx_seq_one_letter_code
_entity_poly.pdbx_strand_id
1 'polypeptide(L)'
;MFNVPQTVAEVLIVIIYIFVILTIVTSKLETFKNAFFIIFVATGSADVTSLLASMIVRSNREFDLGKEYRHIVLFAVFVMGYTFIAHMIGNLLIAINRFSALCLMQKYDEIWSRKNVMIAIVVQYLISSLACIQIILSDSICDWNDDGICILKGLGKQTDQIGKGLHAGFSIIYAAVSLSVNVRLVFEWYRKSWNGSGPKPNEKIVHCSYTQ
;
A
#
# COMPACT_ATOMS: atom_id res chain seq x y z
N MET A 1 5.21 -29.13 -6.86
CA MET A 1 5.82 -29.12 -5.51
C MET A 1 5.22 -27.97 -4.74
N PHE A 2 4.56 -28.25 -3.62
CA PHE A 2 3.93 -27.23 -2.76
C PHE A 2 5.01 -26.40 -2.07
N ASN A 3 4.96 -25.06 -2.21
CA ASN A 3 5.74 -24.16 -1.37
C ASN A 3 5.04 -23.97 -0.01
N VAL A 4 4.87 -25.07 0.74
CA VAL A 4 4.32 -25.07 2.10
C VAL A 4 4.92 -23.96 2.99
N PRO A 5 6.26 -23.71 3.03
CA PRO A 5 6.81 -22.64 3.85
C PRO A 5 6.35 -21.24 3.43
N GLN A 6 6.10 -21.00 2.14
CA GLN A 6 5.62 -19.72 1.65
C GLN A 6 4.19 -19.44 2.13
N THR A 7 3.30 -20.43 2.03
CA THR A 7 1.92 -20.32 2.51
C THR A 7 1.87 -20.04 4.01
N VAL A 8 2.69 -20.73 4.80
CA VAL A 8 2.79 -20.50 6.25
C VAL A 8 3.26 -19.08 6.56
N ALA A 9 4.31 -18.60 5.87
CA ALA A 9 4.82 -17.25 6.05
C ALA A 9 3.76 -16.18 5.70
N GLU A 10 3.05 -16.34 4.59
CA GLU A 10 1.97 -15.42 4.18
C GLU A 10 0.85 -15.36 5.22
N VAL A 11 0.39 -16.51 5.73
CA VAL A 11 -0.67 -16.55 6.76
C VAL A 11 -0.21 -15.85 8.05
N LEU A 12 1.03 -16.10 8.49
CA LEU A 12 1.59 -15.42 9.67
C LEU A 12 1.68 -13.91 9.46
N ILE A 13 2.14 -13.47 8.28
CA ILE A 13 2.21 -12.05 7.93
C ILE A 13 0.81 -11.42 7.95
N VAL A 14 -0.21 -12.06 7.38
CA VAL A 14 -1.59 -11.56 7.40
C VAL A 14 -2.08 -11.38 8.84
N ILE A 15 -1.86 -12.37 9.71
CA ILE A 15 -2.26 -12.31 11.13
C ILE A 15 -1.57 -11.13 11.82
N ILE A 16 -0.27 -10.96 11.62
CA ILE A 16 0.51 -9.85 12.21
C ILE A 16 -0.01 -8.50 11.69
N TYR A 17 -0.25 -8.37 10.38
CA TYR A 17 -0.77 -7.13 9.79
C TYR A 17 -2.15 -6.77 10.33
N ILE A 18 -3.06 -7.73 10.40
CA ILE A 18 -4.41 -7.52 10.97
C ILE A 18 -4.29 -7.09 12.43
N PHE A 19 -3.43 -7.74 13.22
CA PHE A 19 -3.21 -7.36 14.61
C PHE A 19 -2.69 -5.93 14.76
N VAL A 20 -1.72 -5.52 13.94
CA VAL A 20 -1.19 -4.15 13.94
C VAL A 20 -2.26 -3.13 13.55
N ILE A 21 -3.03 -3.40 12.49
CA ILE A 21 -4.12 -2.51 12.05
C ILE A 21 -5.19 -2.38 13.14
N LEU A 22 -5.63 -3.50 13.73
CA LEU A 22 -6.60 -3.49 14.82
C LEU A 22 -6.08 -2.73 16.03
N THR A 23 -4.82 -2.90 16.40
CA THR A 23 -4.20 -2.17 17.51
C THR A 23 -4.23 -0.66 17.25
N ILE A 24 -3.87 -0.21 16.04
CA ILE A 24 -3.89 1.22 15.69
C ILE A 24 -5.32 1.77 15.71
N VAL A 25 -6.29 1.04 15.13
CA VAL A 25 -7.69 1.49 15.03
C VAL A 25 -8.40 1.49 16.39
N THR A 26 -8.09 0.53 17.26
CA THR A 26 -8.70 0.43 18.60
C THR A 26 -8.04 1.34 19.64
N SER A 27 -6.83 1.82 19.38
CA SER A 27 -6.12 2.68 20.31
C SER A 27 -6.76 4.05 20.43
N LYS A 28 -6.92 4.51 21.68
CA LYS A 28 -7.50 5.83 21.98
C LYS A 28 -6.47 6.96 22.00
N LEU A 29 -5.18 6.66 21.84
CA LEU A 29 -4.12 7.68 21.91
C LEU A 29 -4.24 8.66 20.73
N GLU A 30 -4.13 9.95 21.03
CA GLU A 30 -4.21 11.01 20.01
C GLU A 30 -3.10 10.89 18.96
N THR A 31 -1.95 10.35 19.34
CA THR A 31 -0.84 10.06 18.42
C THR A 31 -1.26 9.16 17.26
N PHE A 32 -2.17 8.20 17.47
CA PHE A 32 -2.66 7.30 16.42
C PHE A 32 -3.73 7.93 15.52
N LYS A 33 -4.24 9.12 15.87
CA LYS A 33 -5.16 9.90 15.02
C LYS A 33 -4.42 10.80 14.03
N ASN A 34 -3.09 10.78 14.02
CA ASN A 34 -2.28 11.54 13.08
C ASN A 34 -2.47 11.03 11.64
N ALA A 35 -2.33 11.92 10.67
CA ALA A 35 -2.43 11.66 9.23
C ALA A 35 -1.63 10.43 8.79
N PHE A 36 -0.41 10.28 9.32
CA PHE A 36 0.46 9.14 9.07
C PHE A 36 -0.23 7.79 9.33
N PHE A 37 -0.87 7.64 10.49
CA PHE A 37 -1.50 6.37 10.88
C PHE A 37 -2.77 6.09 10.08
N ILE A 38 -3.53 7.13 9.71
CA ILE A 38 -4.72 6.97 8.87
C ILE A 38 -4.32 6.44 7.48
N ILE A 39 -3.28 7.03 6.87
CA ILE A 39 -2.76 6.57 5.56
C ILE A 39 -2.14 5.18 5.69
N PHE A 40 -1.41 4.92 6.78
CA PHE A 40 -0.82 3.61 7.07
C PHE A 40 -1.88 2.52 7.19
N VAL A 41 -2.97 2.76 7.93
CA VAL A 41 -4.08 1.81 8.06
C VAL A 41 -4.76 1.57 6.71
N ALA A 42 -5.03 2.64 5.95
CA ALA A 42 -5.62 2.50 4.62
C ALA A 42 -4.72 1.73 3.65
N THR A 43 -3.41 1.92 3.71
CA THR A 43 -2.45 1.19 2.87
C THR A 43 -2.32 -0.27 3.32
N GLY A 44 -2.20 -0.50 4.62
CA GLY A 44 -2.12 -1.84 5.20
C GLY A 44 -3.39 -2.68 4.96
N SER A 45 -4.57 -2.06 4.90
CA SER A 45 -5.80 -2.77 4.52
C SER A 45 -5.77 -3.26 3.08
N ALA A 46 -5.16 -2.49 2.17
CA ALA A 46 -4.95 -2.93 0.79
C ALA A 46 -4.01 -4.14 0.74
N ASP A 47 -2.95 -4.15 1.54
CA ASP A 47 -1.98 -5.26 1.60
C ASP A 47 -2.62 -6.55 2.11
N VAL A 48 -3.38 -6.47 3.19
CA VAL A 48 -4.13 -7.62 3.73
C VAL A 48 -5.10 -8.15 2.67
N THR A 49 -5.83 -7.27 1.99
CA THR A 49 -6.77 -7.65 0.93
C THR A 49 -6.04 -8.31 -0.26
N SER A 50 -4.86 -7.79 -0.63
CA SER A 50 -4.01 -8.36 -1.67
C SER A 50 -3.55 -9.78 -1.34
N LEU A 51 -3.16 -10.01 -0.09
CA LEU A 51 -2.71 -11.32 0.39
C LEU A 51 -3.86 -12.33 0.38
N LEU A 52 -5.05 -11.94 0.86
CA LEU A 52 -6.25 -12.79 0.80
C LEU A 52 -6.63 -13.14 -0.65
N ALA A 53 -6.60 -12.17 -1.57
CA ALA A 53 -6.87 -12.42 -2.99
C ALA A 53 -5.82 -13.37 -3.60
N SER A 54 -4.54 -13.22 -3.24
CA SER A 54 -3.46 -14.13 -3.67
C SER A 54 -3.69 -15.56 -3.18
N MET A 55 -4.17 -15.73 -1.94
CA MET A 55 -4.53 -17.05 -1.40
C MET A 55 -5.68 -17.68 -2.20
N ILE A 56 -6.71 -16.92 -2.57
CA ILE A 56 -7.83 -17.42 -3.39
C ILE A 56 -7.34 -17.92 -4.75
N VAL A 57 -6.52 -17.12 -5.44
CA VAL A 57 -5.97 -17.49 -6.76
C VAL A 57 -5.09 -18.73 -6.66
N ARG A 58 -4.26 -18.83 -5.61
CA ARG A 58 -3.44 -20.02 -5.37
C ARG A 58 -4.29 -21.25 -5.08
N SER A 59 -5.27 -21.16 -4.19
CA SER A 59 -6.17 -22.26 -3.89
C SER A 59 -6.91 -22.75 -5.13
N ASN A 60 -7.37 -21.85 -6.00
CA ASN A 60 -7.98 -22.25 -7.26
C ASN A 60 -7.03 -23.05 -8.15
N ARG A 61 -5.74 -22.66 -8.21
CA ARG A 61 -4.72 -23.35 -8.99
C ARG A 61 -4.35 -24.72 -8.39
N GLU A 62 -4.40 -24.85 -7.07
CA GLU A 62 -4.02 -26.09 -6.36
C GLU A 62 -5.13 -27.13 -6.33
N PHE A 63 -6.38 -26.69 -6.18
CA PHE A 63 -7.55 -27.58 -6.09
C PHE A 63 -8.26 -27.79 -7.42
N ASP A 64 -7.79 -27.15 -8.50
CA ASP A 64 -8.40 -27.19 -9.83
C ASP A 64 -9.91 -26.94 -9.78
N LEU A 65 -10.30 -25.88 -9.06
CA LEU A 65 -11.71 -25.55 -8.83
C LEU A 65 -12.39 -25.32 -10.19
N GLY A 66 -13.51 -26.00 -10.42
CA GLY A 66 -14.21 -26.00 -11.70
C GLY A 66 -14.69 -24.62 -12.17
N LYS A 67 -15.22 -24.58 -13.40
CA LYS A 67 -15.65 -23.36 -14.11
C LYS A 67 -16.55 -22.42 -13.29
N GLU A 68 -17.33 -22.99 -12.36
CA GLU A 68 -18.19 -22.29 -11.40
C GLU A 68 -17.46 -21.14 -10.68
N TYR A 69 -16.16 -21.32 -10.38
CA TYR A 69 -15.34 -20.38 -9.59
C TYR A 69 -14.62 -19.32 -10.45
N ARG A 70 -14.78 -19.34 -11.78
CA ARG A 70 -14.08 -18.42 -12.71
C ARG A 70 -14.28 -16.96 -12.32
N HIS A 71 -15.49 -16.56 -11.97
CA HIS A 71 -15.80 -15.17 -11.59
C HIS A 71 -15.09 -14.76 -10.29
N ILE A 72 -14.96 -15.68 -9.34
CA ILE A 72 -14.26 -15.45 -8.06
C ILE A 72 -12.77 -15.26 -8.31
N VAL A 73 -12.16 -16.07 -9.19
CA VAL A 73 -10.74 -15.95 -9.54
C VAL A 73 -10.46 -14.65 -10.28
N LEU A 74 -11.28 -14.29 -11.27
CA LEU A 74 -11.12 -13.03 -12.00
C LEU A 74 -11.28 -11.82 -11.08
N PHE A 75 -12.24 -11.87 -10.16
CA PHE A 75 -12.39 -10.85 -9.14
C PHE A 75 -11.16 -10.79 -8.23
N ALA A 76 -10.61 -11.92 -7.79
CA ALA A 76 -9.38 -11.95 -6.98
C ALA A 76 -8.19 -11.35 -7.75
N VAL A 77 -8.02 -11.66 -9.05
CA VAL A 77 -6.98 -11.07 -9.90
C VAL A 77 -7.15 -9.55 -10.04
N PHE A 78 -8.39 -9.08 -10.24
CA PHE A 78 -8.69 -7.65 -10.22
C PHE A 78 -8.31 -7.01 -8.88
N VAL A 79 -8.71 -7.63 -7.77
CA VAL A 79 -8.41 -7.15 -6.41
C VAL A 79 -6.90 -7.06 -6.20
N MET A 80 -6.12 -8.07 -6.59
CA MET A 80 -4.65 -8.04 -6.47
C MET A 80 -4.03 -6.87 -7.23
N GLY A 81 -4.45 -6.63 -8.48
CA GLY A 81 -3.96 -5.50 -9.27
C GLY A 81 -4.33 -4.16 -8.63
N TYR A 82 -5.58 -4.04 -8.21
CA TYR A 82 -6.12 -2.85 -7.54
C TYR A 82 -5.37 -2.52 -6.24
N THR A 83 -5.19 -3.52 -5.37
CA THR A 83 -4.50 -3.35 -4.09
C THR A 83 -3.02 -3.07 -4.28
N PHE A 84 -2.37 -3.64 -5.30
CA PHE A 84 -0.97 -3.32 -5.61
C PHE A 84 -0.76 -1.84 -5.94
N ILE A 85 -1.59 -1.30 -6.84
CA ILE A 85 -1.49 0.12 -7.22
C ILE A 85 -1.83 1.01 -6.01
N ALA A 86 -2.85 0.62 -5.24
CA ALA A 86 -3.22 1.34 -4.03
C ALA A 86 -2.07 1.33 -3.02
N HIS A 87 -1.39 0.21 -2.85
CA HIS A 87 -0.22 0.09 -1.97
C HIS A 87 0.94 1.00 -2.41
N MET A 88 1.27 1.03 -3.70
CA MET A 88 2.33 1.90 -4.24
C MET A 88 2.03 3.39 -3.98
N ILE A 89 0.80 3.82 -4.25
CA ILE A 89 0.37 5.21 -3.99
C ILE A 89 0.35 5.50 -2.49
N GLY A 90 -0.14 4.56 -1.67
CA GLY A 90 -0.16 4.68 -0.21
C GLY A 90 1.24 4.86 0.39
N ASN A 91 2.20 4.03 -0.02
CA ASN A 91 3.60 4.17 0.41
C ASN A 91 4.21 5.50 -0.02
N LEU A 92 3.85 6.00 -1.20
CA LEU A 92 4.25 7.33 -1.66
C LEU A 92 3.68 8.43 -0.76
N LEU A 93 2.39 8.37 -0.43
CA LEU A 93 1.75 9.30 0.50
C LEU A 93 2.39 9.27 1.89
N ILE A 94 2.74 8.08 2.40
CA ILE A 94 3.46 7.92 3.67
C ILE A 94 4.84 8.61 3.61
N ALA A 95 5.59 8.42 2.53
CA ALA A 95 6.90 9.05 2.35
C ALA A 95 6.78 10.58 2.30
N ILE A 96 5.83 11.11 1.52
CA ILE A 96 5.58 12.55 1.42
C ILE A 96 5.12 13.11 2.77
N ASN A 97 4.24 12.41 3.50
CA ASN A 97 3.77 12.83 4.82
C ASN A 97 4.94 12.97 5.81
N ARG A 98 5.83 11.96 5.88
CA ARG A 98 7.04 12.01 6.72
C ARG A 98 7.96 13.15 6.33
N PHE A 99 8.13 13.39 5.03
CA PHE A 99 8.94 14.50 4.52
C PHE A 99 8.35 15.86 4.91
N SER A 100 7.04 16.05 4.72
CA SER A 100 6.34 17.27 5.13
C SER A 100 6.44 17.51 6.64
N ALA A 101 6.33 16.46 7.46
CA ALA A 101 6.45 16.58 8.91
C ALA A 101 7.82 17.13 9.34
N LEU A 102 8.89 16.77 8.63
CA LEU A 102 10.25 17.20 8.97
C LEU A 102 10.64 18.54 8.35
N CYS A 103 10.21 18.80 7.12
CA CYS A 103 10.65 19.96 6.32
C CYS A 103 9.66 21.12 6.36
N LEU A 104 8.37 20.86 6.61
CA LEU A 104 7.28 21.84 6.53
C LEU A 104 6.47 21.90 7.84
N MET A 105 7.15 21.82 8.98
CA MET A 105 6.52 21.77 10.32
C MET A 105 5.42 22.83 10.51
N GLN A 106 5.65 24.07 10.05
CA GLN A 106 4.68 25.18 10.21
C GLN A 106 3.38 24.99 9.42
N LYS A 107 3.41 24.25 8.30
CA LYS A 107 2.25 24.01 7.43
C LYS A 107 1.75 22.58 7.48
N TYR A 108 2.33 21.74 8.35
CA TYR A 108 2.04 20.31 8.37
C TYR A 108 0.57 20.04 8.66
N ASP A 109 0.00 20.68 9.67
CA ASP A 109 -1.39 20.48 10.08
C ASP A 109 -2.42 21.01 9.05
N GLU A 110 -2.04 22.05 8.30
CA GLU A 110 -2.87 22.58 7.20
C GLU A 110 -2.88 21.62 6.00
N ILE A 111 -1.70 21.15 5.59
CA ILE A 111 -1.54 20.23 4.46
C ILE A 111 -2.20 18.88 4.78
N TRP A 112 -1.89 18.31 5.95
CA TRP A 112 -2.31 16.98 6.37
C TRP A 112 -3.51 17.00 7.32
N SER A 113 -4.40 17.98 7.14
CA SER A 113 -5.68 18.00 7.84
C SER A 113 -6.47 16.70 7.57
N ARG A 114 -7.31 16.29 8.51
CA ARG A 114 -8.10 15.04 8.41
C ARG A 114 -8.92 14.97 7.10
N LYS A 115 -9.47 16.10 6.64
CA LYS A 115 -10.22 16.16 5.38
C LYS A 115 -9.31 15.88 4.18
N ASN A 116 -8.14 16.51 4.13
CA ASN A 116 -7.17 16.32 3.03
C ASN A 116 -6.65 14.89 2.99
N VAL A 117 -6.38 14.29 4.15
CA VAL A 117 -5.97 12.87 4.25
C VAL A 117 -7.05 11.95 3.69
N MET A 118 -8.32 12.15 4.05
CA MET A 118 -9.41 11.33 3.50
C MET A 118 -9.56 11.51 1.99
N ILE A 119 -9.42 12.74 1.48
CA ILE A 119 -9.42 13.01 0.03
C ILE A 119 -8.26 12.26 -0.65
N ALA A 120 -7.05 12.31 -0.08
CA ALA A 120 -5.88 11.61 -0.62
C ALA A 120 -6.10 10.10 -0.69
N ILE A 121 -6.70 9.50 0.34
CA ILE A 121 -7.05 8.07 0.38
C ILE A 121 -8.12 7.73 -0.66
N VAL A 122 -9.15 8.56 -0.80
CA VAL A 122 -10.19 8.38 -1.83
C VAL A 122 -9.58 8.45 -3.23
N VAL A 123 -8.72 9.44 -3.50
CA VAL A 123 -8.02 9.59 -4.78
C VAL A 123 -7.10 8.39 -5.04
N GLN A 124 -6.37 7.91 -4.04
CA GLN A 124 -5.54 6.70 -4.11
C GLN A 124 -6.35 5.51 -4.62
N TYR A 125 -7.50 5.22 -3.99
CA TYR A 125 -8.34 4.10 -4.39
C TYR A 125 -9.04 4.32 -5.73
N LEU A 126 -9.48 5.53 -6.04
CA LEU A 126 -10.08 5.85 -7.35
C LEU A 126 -9.09 5.63 -8.50
N ILE A 127 -7.85 6.11 -8.37
CA ILE A 127 -6.80 5.91 -9.38
C ILE A 127 -6.54 4.41 -9.57
N SER A 128 -6.44 3.65 -8.48
CA SER A 128 -6.27 2.20 -8.54
C SER A 128 -7.43 1.49 -9.24
N SER A 129 -8.68 1.89 -8.97
CA SER A 129 -9.85 1.32 -9.64
C SER A 129 -9.83 1.59 -11.14
N LEU A 130 -9.53 2.83 -11.56
CA LEU A 130 -9.46 3.21 -12.97
C LEU A 130 -8.33 2.48 -13.70
N ALA A 131 -7.18 2.29 -13.07
CA ALA A 131 -6.06 1.56 -13.67
C ALA A 131 -6.35 0.06 -13.86
N CYS A 132 -7.22 -0.53 -13.03
CA CYS A 132 -7.55 -1.95 -13.08
C CYS A 132 -8.85 -2.29 -13.79
N ILE A 133 -9.65 -1.30 -14.23
CA ILE A 133 -10.95 -1.55 -14.89
C ILE A 133 -10.84 -2.45 -16.12
N GLN A 134 -9.73 -2.34 -16.85
CA GLN A 134 -9.42 -3.15 -18.03
C GLN A 134 -9.25 -4.65 -17.73
N ILE A 135 -8.96 -5.04 -16.49
CA ILE A 135 -8.88 -6.46 -16.09
C ILE A 135 -10.26 -7.10 -16.11
N ILE A 136 -11.29 -6.36 -15.68
CA ILE A 136 -12.69 -6.82 -15.69
C ILE A 136 -13.22 -6.94 -17.12
N LEU A 137 -12.82 -6.02 -17.99
CA LEU A 137 -13.23 -5.97 -19.39
C LEU A 137 -12.45 -6.96 -20.29
N SER A 138 -11.44 -7.63 -19.75
CA SER A 138 -10.57 -8.50 -20.54
C SER A 138 -11.19 -9.87 -20.76
N ASP A 139 -11.11 -10.36 -21.99
CA ASP A 139 -11.39 -11.75 -22.30
C ASP A 139 -10.34 -12.65 -21.64
N SER A 140 -10.78 -13.44 -20.67
CA SER A 140 -9.93 -14.44 -20.03
C SER A 140 -9.75 -15.64 -20.95
N ILE A 141 -8.51 -16.00 -21.27
CA ILE A 141 -8.21 -17.16 -22.12
C ILE A 141 -8.31 -18.41 -21.25
N CYS A 142 -9.40 -19.15 -21.43
CA CYS A 142 -9.60 -20.51 -20.91
C CYS A 142 -9.02 -21.51 -21.89
N ASP A 143 -8.12 -22.38 -21.45
CA ASP A 143 -7.82 -23.60 -22.20
C ASP A 143 -8.65 -24.75 -21.61
N TRP A 144 -9.31 -25.50 -22.47
CA TRP A 144 -10.18 -26.59 -22.06
C TRP A 144 -9.39 -27.88 -22.08
N ASN A 145 -9.29 -28.53 -20.93
CA ASN A 145 -8.76 -29.89 -20.87
C ASN A 145 -9.81 -30.90 -21.37
N ASP A 146 -9.37 -32.10 -21.76
CA ASP A 146 -10.25 -33.18 -22.24
C ASP A 146 -11.33 -33.58 -21.20
N ASP A 147 -11.07 -33.32 -19.92
CA ASP A 147 -12.00 -33.52 -18.80
C ASP A 147 -13.07 -32.42 -18.66
N GLY A 148 -13.11 -31.45 -19.58
CA GLY A 148 -14.06 -30.32 -19.55
C GLY A 148 -13.70 -29.23 -18.54
N ILE A 149 -12.50 -29.28 -17.96
CA ILE A 149 -12.01 -28.29 -16.99
C ILE A 149 -11.38 -27.11 -17.76
N CYS A 150 -11.83 -25.88 -17.49
CA CYS A 150 -11.12 -24.69 -17.97
C CYS A 150 -9.94 -24.40 -17.03
N ILE A 151 -8.73 -24.50 -17.56
CA ILE A 151 -7.54 -23.97 -16.91
C ILE A 151 -7.37 -22.52 -17.37
N LEU A 152 -7.46 -21.58 -16.43
CA LEU A 152 -7.19 -20.17 -16.70
C LEU A 152 -5.70 -20.01 -17.02
N LYS A 153 -5.37 -19.93 -18.32
CA LYS A 153 -3.98 -19.71 -18.76
C LYS A 153 -3.52 -18.27 -18.54
N GLY A 154 -4.46 -17.33 -18.48
CA GLY A 154 -4.19 -15.94 -18.14
C GLY A 154 -5.20 -14.97 -18.75
N LEU A 155 -4.86 -13.69 -18.64
CA LEU A 155 -5.55 -12.61 -19.34
C LEU A 155 -5.13 -12.60 -20.81
N GLY A 156 -5.96 -12.01 -21.67
CA GLY A 156 -5.58 -11.78 -23.07
C GLY A 156 -4.19 -11.13 -23.18
N LYS A 157 -3.38 -11.56 -24.16
CA LYS A 157 -1.98 -11.11 -24.32
C LYS A 157 -1.82 -9.58 -24.24
N GLN A 158 -2.77 -8.85 -24.83
CA GLN A 158 -2.79 -7.39 -24.80
C GLN A 158 -3.02 -6.85 -23.37
N THR A 159 -4.02 -7.36 -22.65
CA THR A 159 -4.28 -6.93 -21.27
C THR A 159 -3.14 -7.29 -20.33
N ASP A 160 -2.52 -8.46 -20.50
CA ASP A 160 -1.35 -8.88 -19.71
C ASP A 160 -0.16 -7.93 -19.94
N GLN A 161 0.12 -7.55 -21.20
CA GLN A 161 1.17 -6.58 -21.52
C GLN A 161 0.86 -5.19 -20.94
N ILE A 162 -0.37 -4.70 -21.06
CA ILE A 162 -0.77 -3.41 -20.49
C ILE A 162 -0.66 -3.43 -18.96
N GLY A 163 -1.13 -4.49 -18.31
CA GLY A 163 -1.03 -4.68 -16.87
C GLY A 163 0.43 -4.62 -16.44
N LYS A 164 1.31 -5.43 -17.05
CA LYS A 164 2.76 -5.43 -16.77
C LYS A 164 3.39 -4.05 -16.98
N GLY A 165 3.00 -3.35 -18.05
CA GLY A 165 3.47 -1.99 -18.32
C GLY A 165 3.07 -1.00 -17.22
N LEU A 166 1.81 -1.04 -16.77
CA LEU A 166 1.34 -0.19 -15.67
C LEU A 166 2.04 -0.52 -14.35
N HIS A 167 2.14 -1.80 -14.00
CA HIS A 167 2.85 -2.25 -12.80
C HIS A 167 4.30 -1.74 -12.81
N ALA A 168 5.02 -1.94 -13.91
CA ALA A 168 6.38 -1.44 -14.06
C ALA A 168 6.45 0.10 -13.95
N GLY A 169 5.54 0.82 -14.61
CA GLY A 169 5.46 2.27 -14.57
C GLY A 169 5.25 2.81 -13.15
N PHE A 170 4.26 2.29 -12.43
CA PHE A 170 4.01 2.67 -11.03
C PHE A 170 5.20 2.33 -10.12
N SER A 171 5.84 1.17 -10.30
CA SER A 171 7.02 0.80 -9.53
C SER A 171 8.21 1.71 -9.78
N ILE A 172 8.46 2.13 -11.03
CA ILE A 172 9.53 3.07 -11.37
C ILE A 172 9.26 4.44 -10.74
N ILE A 173 8.04 4.96 -10.88
CA ILE A 173 7.64 6.24 -10.28
C ILE A 173 7.80 6.19 -8.76
N TYR A 174 7.28 5.13 -8.14
CA TYR A 174 7.42 4.91 -6.71
C TYR A 174 8.89 4.87 -6.28
N ALA A 175 9.72 4.07 -6.95
CA ALA A 175 11.14 3.95 -6.62
C ALA A 175 11.87 5.30 -6.74
N ALA A 176 11.63 6.04 -7.83
CA ALA A 176 12.25 7.34 -8.07
C ALA A 176 11.87 8.37 -6.99
N VAL A 177 10.58 8.49 -6.67
CA VAL A 177 10.12 9.47 -5.69
C VAL A 177 10.48 9.04 -4.27
N SER A 178 10.28 7.77 -3.92
CA SER A 178 10.62 7.24 -2.59
C SER A 178 12.11 7.38 -2.31
N LEU A 179 12.98 7.05 -3.26
CA LEU A 179 14.43 7.24 -3.10
C LEU A 179 14.77 8.71 -2.91
N SER A 180 14.25 9.59 -3.77
CA SER A 180 14.50 11.04 -3.71
C SER A 180 14.08 11.63 -2.36
N VAL A 181 12.91 11.24 -1.86
CA VAL A 181 12.36 11.71 -0.58
C VAL A 181 13.16 11.17 0.60
N ASN A 182 13.48 9.86 0.61
CA ASN A 182 14.25 9.25 1.71
C ASN A 182 15.68 9.78 1.78
N VAL A 183 16.36 10.00 0.65
CA VAL A 183 17.70 10.60 0.63
C VAL A 183 17.68 12.02 1.19
N ARG A 184 16.71 12.85 0.77
CA ARG A 184 16.55 14.20 1.33
C ARG A 184 16.24 14.17 2.82
N LEU A 185 15.42 13.23 3.26
CA LEU A 185 15.07 13.06 4.67
C LEU A 185 16.28 12.72 5.53
N VAL A 186 17.14 11.79 5.08
CA VAL A 186 18.39 11.44 5.77
C VAL A 186 19.34 12.64 5.81
N PHE A 187 19.47 13.37 4.70
CA PHE A 187 20.33 14.56 4.65
C PHE A 187 19.87 15.66 5.61
N GLU A 188 18.57 15.96 5.64
CA GLU A 188 17.99 16.95 6.56
C GLU A 188 18.11 16.52 8.02
N TRP A 189 17.93 15.23 8.30
CA TRP A 189 18.12 14.68 9.63
C TRP A 189 19.57 14.84 10.09
N TYR A 190 20.54 14.48 9.23
CA TYR A 190 21.96 14.64 9.54
C TYR A 190 22.35 16.11 9.75
N ARG A 191 21.86 17.01 8.89
CA ARG A 191 22.07 18.46 9.01
C ARG A 191 21.57 19.02 10.34
N LYS A 192 20.36 18.62 10.77
CA LYS A 192 19.80 19.03 12.08
C LYS A 192 20.60 18.44 13.25
N SER A 193 21.02 17.17 13.15
CA SER A 193 21.85 16.53 14.18
C SER A 193 23.19 17.23 14.36
N TRP A 194 23.83 17.64 13.26
CA TRP A 194 25.11 18.34 13.27
C TRP A 194 24.98 19.75 13.87
N ASN A 195 23.96 20.51 13.46
CA ASN A 195 23.72 21.84 13.99
C ASN A 195 23.29 21.84 15.47
N GLY A 196 22.70 20.75 15.95
CA GLY A 196 22.30 20.57 17.35
C GLY A 196 23.41 20.13 18.30
N SER A 197 24.58 19.70 17.79
CA SER A 197 25.71 19.18 18.59
C SER A 197 26.85 20.18 18.79
N GLY A 198 26.73 21.41 18.24
CA GLY A 198 27.58 22.52 18.67
C GLY A 198 27.26 22.94 20.11
N PRO A 199 28.25 23.39 20.91
CA PRO A 199 27.99 23.93 22.24
C PRO A 199 27.01 25.09 22.12
N LYS A 200 25.77 24.93 22.61
CA LYS A 200 24.79 26.01 22.66
C LYS A 200 25.33 27.12 23.57
N PRO A 201 25.67 28.31 23.05
CA PRO A 201 26.04 29.42 23.92
C PRO A 201 24.78 29.90 24.63
N ASN A 202 24.63 29.53 25.91
CA ASN A 202 23.71 30.15 26.89
C ASN A 202 22.30 30.49 26.37
N GLU A 203 21.60 29.52 25.81
CA GLU A 203 20.18 29.67 25.52
C GLU A 203 19.40 29.55 26.83
N LYS A 204 19.15 30.71 27.46
CA LYS A 204 18.30 30.85 28.65
C LYS A 204 16.99 30.10 28.41
N ILE A 205 16.71 29.16 29.30
CA ILE A 205 15.48 28.37 29.37
C ILE A 205 14.30 29.34 29.51
N VAL A 206 13.67 29.70 28.39
CA VAL A 206 12.37 30.34 28.40
C VAL A 206 11.35 29.23 28.61
N HIS A 207 10.91 29.08 29.86
CA HIS A 207 9.76 28.29 30.25
C HIS A 207 8.53 28.75 29.44
N CYS A 208 8.21 28.04 28.35
CA CYS A 208 6.86 28.07 27.80
C CYS A 208 5.99 27.17 28.69
N SER A 209 5.40 27.77 29.71
CA SER A 209 4.24 27.24 30.40
C SER A 209 3.08 27.19 29.41
N TYR A 210 2.78 25.99 28.88
CA TYR A 210 1.46 25.74 28.31
C TYR A 210 0.48 25.53 29.47
N THR A 211 -0.14 26.64 29.90
CA THR A 211 -1.35 26.61 30.73
C THR A 211 -2.58 26.61 29.84
N GLN A 212 -3.41 25.57 30.09
CA GLN A 212 -4.82 25.35 29.76
C GLN A 212 -5.21 25.01 28.33
#